data_AF-A0A358L3W5-F1
#
_entry.id   AF-A0A358L3W5-F1
#
_cell.length_a   1.000
_cell.length_b   1.000
_cell.length_c   1.000
_cell.angle_alpha   90.00
_cell.angle_beta   90.00
_cell.angle_gamma   90.00
#
_symmetry.space_group_name_H-M   'P 1'
#
loop_
_entity.id
_entity.type
_entity.pdbx_description
1 polymer ?
#
loop_
_entity_poly.entity_id
_entity_poly.type
_entity_poly.pdbx_seq_one_letter_code
_entity_poly.pdbx_strand_id
1 'polypeptide(L)'
;IPGISTVSELMAGMDHGLCEFKFFPAEANGGVKALQAISGPFPQVRFCPTGGISPANYRDYLALKSVLCIGGSWLVPTDALEAGDYDRITQLAKEAVAGAR
;
A
#
# COMPACT_ATOMS: atom_id res chain seq x y z
N ILE A 1 -3.84 -9.13 -7.37
CA ILE A 1 -4.55 -8.36 -6.32
C ILE A 1 -5.18 -7.12 -6.96
N PRO A 2 -6.51 -7.02 -7.12
CA PRO A 2 -7.18 -5.89 -7.76
C PRO A 2 -7.28 -4.65 -6.86
N GLY A 3 -7.39 -3.47 -7.48
CA GLY A 3 -7.56 -2.19 -6.78
C GLY A 3 -9.01 -1.86 -6.45
N ILE A 4 -9.24 -1.30 -5.27
CA ILE A 4 -10.54 -0.77 -4.83
C ILE A 4 -10.37 0.61 -4.17
N SER A 5 -11.46 1.38 -4.22
CA SER A 5 -11.63 2.65 -3.51
C SER A 5 -12.86 2.67 -2.61
N THR A 6 -13.81 1.75 -2.83
CA THR A 6 -15.11 1.74 -2.15
C THR A 6 -15.46 0.35 -1.60
N VAL A 7 -16.42 0.32 -0.66
CA VAL A 7 -16.96 -0.93 -0.12
C VAL A 7 -17.69 -1.75 -1.20
N SER A 8 -18.38 -1.11 -2.14
CA SER A 8 -19.09 -1.82 -3.21
C SER A 8 -18.13 -2.57 -4.14
N GLU A 9 -16.99 -1.97 -4.49
CA GLU A 9 -15.95 -2.63 -5.28
C GLU A 9 -15.29 -3.77 -4.52
N LEU A 10 -15.07 -3.59 -3.21
CA LEU A 10 -14.58 -4.65 -2.33
C LEU A 10 -15.54 -5.84 -2.32
N MET A 11 -16.84 -5.60 -2.10
CA MET A 11 -17.87 -6.64 -2.09
C MET A 11 -17.93 -7.38 -3.42
N ALA A 12 -17.87 -6.67 -4.54
CA ALA A 12 -17.83 -7.29 -5.86
C ALA A 12 -16.64 -8.26 -6.02
N GLY A 13 -15.46 -7.90 -5.50
CA GLY A 13 -14.31 -8.81 -5.49
C GLY A 13 -14.50 -10.00 -4.55
N MET A 14 -15.13 -9.78 -3.39
CA MET A 14 -15.41 -10.85 -2.43
C MET A 14 -16.42 -11.87 -2.97
N ASP A 15 -17.38 -11.45 -3.79
CA ASP A 15 -18.32 -12.35 -4.49
C ASP A 15 -17.58 -13.31 -5.45
N HIS A 16 -16.39 -12.91 -5.91
CA HIS A 16 -15.47 -13.76 -6.69
C HIS A 16 -14.47 -14.55 -5.82
N GLY A 17 -14.65 -14.57 -4.49
CA GLY A 17 -13.80 -15.32 -3.56
C GLY A 17 -12.47 -14.64 -3.20
N LEU A 18 -12.30 -13.35 -3.51
CA LEU A 18 -11.07 -12.61 -3.19
C LEU A 18 -11.09 -12.08 -1.76
N CYS A 19 -9.95 -12.16 -1.06
CA CYS A 19 -9.76 -11.59 0.28
C CYS A 19 -8.55 -10.64 0.39
N GLU A 20 -7.71 -10.53 -0.64
CA GLU A 20 -6.63 -9.53 -0.72
C GLU A 20 -6.91 -8.49 -1.81
N PHE A 21 -6.75 -7.21 -1.44
CA PHE A 21 -7.01 -6.08 -2.32
C PHE A 21 -5.90 -5.04 -2.26
N LYS A 22 -5.76 -4.26 -3.33
CA LYS A 22 -4.98 -3.03 -3.34
C LYS A 22 -5.91 -1.88 -2.97
N PHE A 23 -5.55 -1.06 -1.99
CA PHE A 23 -6.28 0.19 -1.72
C PHE A 23 -5.62 1.32 -2.51
N PHE A 24 -6.29 1.82 -3.55
CA PHE A 24 -5.67 2.70 -4.54
C PHE A 24 -6.64 3.72 -5.15
N PRO A 25 -6.25 5.00 -5.28
CA PRO A 25 -5.02 5.61 -4.78
C PRO A 25 -5.16 5.95 -3.28
N ALA A 26 -4.29 5.41 -2.43
CA ALA A 26 -4.47 5.39 -0.98
C ALA A 26 -4.71 6.76 -0.35
N GLU A 27 -3.81 7.74 -0.58
CA GLU A 27 -3.99 9.09 -0.03
C GLU A 27 -5.21 9.81 -0.63
N ALA A 28 -5.45 9.67 -1.94
CA ALA A 28 -6.60 10.30 -2.61
C ALA A 28 -7.95 9.75 -2.13
N ASN A 29 -7.98 8.48 -1.72
CA ASN A 29 -9.14 7.82 -1.14
C ASN A 29 -9.40 8.20 0.34
N GLY A 30 -8.61 9.11 0.92
CA GLY A 30 -8.75 9.54 2.32
C GLY A 30 -7.83 8.80 3.31
N GLY A 31 -6.83 8.09 2.78
CA GLY A 31 -5.71 7.54 3.51
C GLY A 31 -6.06 6.54 4.63
N VAL A 32 -5.24 6.53 5.68
CA VAL A 32 -5.36 5.59 6.82
C VAL A 32 -6.76 5.58 7.42
N LYS A 33 -7.38 6.76 7.63
CA LYS A 33 -8.72 6.86 8.24
C LYS A 33 -9.80 6.24 7.35
N ALA A 34 -9.75 6.49 6.04
CA ALA A 34 -10.68 5.87 5.10
C ALA A 34 -10.49 4.35 5.05
N LEU A 35 -9.25 3.87 5.03
CA LEU A 35 -8.96 2.44 5.02
C LEU A 35 -9.41 1.74 6.31
N GLN A 36 -9.27 2.39 7.48
CA GLN A 36 -9.83 1.89 8.74
C GLN A 36 -11.34 1.76 8.68
N ALA A 37 -12.05 2.77 8.14
CA ALA A 37 -13.49 2.75 7.99
C ALA A 37 -13.95 1.66 7.00
N ILE A 38 -13.28 1.54 5.85
CA ILE A 38 -13.58 0.55 4.82
C ILE A 38 -13.34 -0.87 5.35
N SER A 39 -12.23 -1.10 6.06
CA SER A 39 -11.86 -2.44 6.53
C SER A 39 -12.59 -2.91 7.79
N GLY A 40 -13.20 -2.00 8.55
CA GLY A 40 -13.88 -2.31 9.82
C GLY A 40 -14.91 -3.45 9.74
N PRO A 41 -15.83 -3.45 8.75
CA PRO A 41 -16.82 -4.53 8.58
C PRO A 41 -16.25 -5.84 8.01
N PHE A 42 -14.98 -5.87 7.56
CA PHE A 42 -14.40 -6.99 6.80
C PHE A 42 -13.10 -7.51 7.44
N PRO A 43 -13.15 -8.12 8.65
CA PRO A 43 -11.96 -8.51 9.40
C PRO A 43 -11.09 -9.58 8.71
N GLN A 44 -11.65 -10.31 7.74
CA GLN A 44 -10.95 -11.31 6.93
C GLN A 44 -10.17 -10.70 5.76
N VAL A 45 -10.49 -9.48 5.36
CA VAL A 45 -9.88 -8.83 4.19
C VAL A 45 -8.53 -8.24 4.55
N ARG A 46 -7.60 -8.27 3.59
CA ARG A 46 -6.26 -7.70 3.72
C ARG A 46 -5.95 -6.74 2.56
N PHE A 47 -5.14 -5.74 2.85
CA PHE A 47 -4.84 -4.66 1.92
C PHE A 47 -3.35 -4.49 1.66
N CYS A 48 -3.04 -4.08 0.43
CA CYS A 48 -1.80 -3.44 0.02
C CYS A 48 -2.10 -2.00 -0.44
N PRO A 49 -2.05 -0.99 0.46
CA PRO A 49 -2.26 0.40 0.09
C PRO A 49 -1.17 0.89 -0.87
N THR A 50 -1.54 1.72 -1.85
CA THR A 50 -0.58 2.31 -2.80
C THR A 50 -1.09 3.64 -3.32
N GLY A 51 -0.19 4.58 -3.57
CA GLY A 51 -0.50 5.91 -4.12
C GLY A 51 -0.43 6.98 -3.03
N GLY A 52 0.57 7.86 -3.13
CA GLY A 52 0.88 8.85 -2.10
C GLY A 52 1.62 8.31 -0.86
N ILE A 53 2.07 7.05 -0.90
CA ILE A 53 2.84 6.42 0.18
C ILE A 53 4.33 6.69 -0.02
N SER A 54 5.01 7.04 1.07
CA SER A 54 6.42 7.43 1.15
C SER A 54 7.03 7.01 2.49
N PRO A 55 8.35 7.17 2.69
CA PRO A 55 8.98 6.96 4.00
C PRO A 55 8.35 7.76 5.15
N ALA A 56 7.66 8.86 4.86
CA ALA A 56 7.03 9.72 5.86
C ALA A 56 5.75 9.13 6.47
N ASN A 57 5.01 8.28 5.74
CA ASN A 57 3.66 7.83 6.15
C ASN A 57 3.44 6.31 6.05
N TYR A 58 4.33 5.54 5.43
CA TYR A 58 4.10 4.10 5.22
C TYR A 58 3.94 3.31 6.53
N ARG A 59 4.57 3.75 7.63
CA ARG A 59 4.42 3.10 8.95
C ARG A 59 3.00 3.26 9.52
N ASP A 60 2.32 4.36 9.22
CA ASP A 60 0.94 4.58 9.65
C ASP A 60 -0.01 3.56 9.00
N TYR A 61 0.27 3.18 7.75
CA TYR A 61 -0.46 2.12 7.06
C TYR A 61 -0.09 0.74 7.61
N LEU A 62 1.20 0.44 7.76
CA LEU A 62 1.66 -0.86 8.26
C LEU A 62 1.20 -1.15 9.70
N ALA A 63 0.89 -0.12 10.49
CA ALA A 63 0.32 -0.27 11.82
C ALA A 63 -1.13 -0.84 11.81
N LEU A 64 -1.83 -0.80 10.68
CA LEU A 64 -3.19 -1.34 10.57
C LEU A 64 -3.18 -2.86 10.44
N LYS A 65 -3.95 -3.56 11.28
CA LYS A 65 -4.11 -5.02 11.19
C LYS A 65 -4.66 -5.53 9.85
N SER A 66 -5.40 -4.68 9.14
CA SER A 66 -5.94 -4.99 7.82
C SER A 66 -4.91 -4.82 6.70
N VAL A 67 -3.71 -4.31 6.97
CA VAL A 67 -2.65 -4.08 5.98
C VAL A 67 -1.56 -5.15 6.12
N LEU A 68 -1.18 -5.78 4.99
CA LEU A 68 -0.09 -6.76 4.95
C LEU A 68 1.24 -6.14 4.50
N CYS A 69 1.15 -5.24 3.52
CA CYS A 69 2.28 -4.56 2.92
C CYS A 69 1.81 -3.25 2.29
N ILE A 70 2.72 -2.48 1.72
CA ILE A 70 2.43 -1.24 1.00
C ILE A 70 3.11 -1.27 -0.36
N GLY A 71 2.64 -0.41 -1.28
CA GLY A 71 3.32 -0.12 -2.53
C GLY A 71 3.74 1.34 -2.59
N GLY A 72 4.96 1.60 -3.08
CA GLY A 72 5.45 2.95 -3.28
C GLY A 72 6.57 3.02 -4.33
N SER A 73 6.57 4.12 -5.08
CA SER A 73 7.51 4.34 -6.19
C SER A 73 8.88 4.84 -5.73
N TRP A 74 9.02 5.29 -4.47
CA TRP A 74 10.25 5.92 -3.99
C TRP A 74 11.47 4.99 -3.99
N LEU A 75 11.26 3.66 -4.05
CA LEU A 75 12.36 2.69 -4.12
C LEU A 75 13.13 2.77 -5.43
N VAL A 76 12.49 3.20 -6.52
CA VAL A 76 13.09 3.26 -7.86
C VAL A 76 12.88 4.67 -8.44
N PRO A 77 13.65 5.66 -7.98
CA PRO A 77 13.63 7.00 -8.58
C PRO A 77 14.01 6.93 -10.06
N THR A 78 13.30 7.69 -10.91
CA THR A 78 13.55 7.70 -12.36
C THR A 78 14.98 8.13 -12.70
N ASP A 79 15.52 9.11 -11.98
CA ASP A 79 16.88 9.61 -12.14
C ASP A 79 17.94 8.55 -11.80
N ALA A 80 17.70 7.72 -10.77
CA ALA A 80 18.59 6.61 -10.45
C ALA A 80 18.56 5.53 -11.53
N LEU A 81 17.39 5.25 -12.10
CA LEU A 81 17.25 4.27 -13.18
C LEU A 81 17.95 4.75 -14.47
N GLU A 82 17.74 6.01 -14.86
CA GLU A 82 18.37 6.61 -16.04
C GLU A 82 19.90 6.69 -15.91
N ALA A 83 20.41 6.94 -14.70
CA ALA A 83 21.84 6.98 -14.41
C ALA A 83 22.49 5.60 -14.22
N GLY A 84 21.70 4.51 -14.17
CA GLY A 84 22.21 3.18 -13.83
C GLY A 84 22.69 3.06 -12.37
N ASP A 85 22.20 3.92 -11.47
CA ASP A 85 22.56 3.97 -10.05
C ASP A 85 21.81 2.90 -9.23
N TYR A 86 22.16 1.65 -9.48
CA TYR A 86 21.56 0.49 -8.79
C TYR A 86 21.99 0.39 -7.31
N ASP A 87 23.11 1.03 -6.95
CA ASP A 87 23.57 1.10 -5.56
C ASP A 87 22.60 1.95 -4.72
N ARG A 88 22.16 3.10 -5.25
CA ARG A 88 21.12 3.92 -4.61
C ARG A 88 19.79 3.18 -4.48
N ILE A 89 19.34 2.47 -5.53
CA ILE A 89 18.10 1.66 -5.46
C ILE A 89 18.22 0.59 -4.38
N THR A 90 19.38 -0.08 -4.30
CA THR A 90 19.67 -1.09 -3.27
C THR A 90 19.61 -0.49 -1.87
N GLN A 91 20.19 0.70 -1.68
CA GLN A 91 20.18 1.39 -0.40
C GLN A 91 18.75 1.79 0.02
N LEU A 92 17.97 2.36 -0.89
CA LEU A 92 16.56 2.72 -0.65
C LEU A 92 15.70 1.51 -0.26
N ALA A 93 15.91 0.36 -0.92
CA ALA A 93 15.21 -0.87 -0.58
C ALA A 93 15.59 -1.37 0.83
N LYS A 94 16.88 -1.34 1.20
CA LYS A 94 17.35 -1.71 2.55
C LYS A 94 16.75 -0.81 3.62
N GLU A 95 16.74 0.51 3.38
CA GLU A 95 16.15 1.49 4.29
C GLU A 95 14.65 1.25 4.51
N ALA A 96 13.91 0.99 3.43
CA ALA A 96 12.47 0.70 3.49
C ALA A 96 12.19 -0.56 4.33
N VAL A 97 12.94 -1.64 4.12
CA VAL A 97 12.78 -2.90 4.89
C VAL A 97 13.20 -2.72 6.35
N ALA A 98 14.30 -2.01 6.61
CA ALA A 98 14.79 -1.77 7.96
C ALA A 98 13.82 -0.90 8.78
N GLY A 99 13.27 0.15 8.16
CA GLY A 99 12.33 1.06 8.82
C GLY A 99 10.92 0.48 9.02
N ALA A 100 10.56 -0.58 8.30
CA ALA A 100 9.26 -1.25 8.42
C ALA A 100 9.14 -2.14 9.67
N ARG A 101 10.25 -2.38 10.38
CA ARG A 101 10.29 -3.16 11.61
C ARG A 101 9.70 -2.41 12.80
#